data_AF-A0A822G0Z1-F1
#
_entry.id   AF-A0A822G0Z1-F1
#
_cell.length_a   1.000
_cell.length_b   1.000
_cell.length_c   1.000
_cell.angle_alpha   90.00
_cell.angle_beta   90.00
_cell.angle_gamma   90.00
#
_symmetry.space_group_name_H-M   'P 1'
#
loop_
_entity.id
_entity.type
_entity.pdbx_description
1 polymer ?
#
loop_
_entity_poly.entity_id
_entity_poly.type
_entity_poly.pdbx_seq_one_letter_code
_entity_poly.pdbx_strand_id
1 'polypeptide(L)'
;MSPIVQLARALHSIELVVFFDAINTSSCLGLFKAMFMDRTLHGTNLPENIFFTAAINPASTLASTDNLPYRLDYVVHQLPQALEGLRVSYGILESKTLADYIRQKIAMFNVRASNNLETRMPLQNFAQDLLSQSILAAQEFCETRLGKNTVSQREIQRCFNLIEFFWKMRYDGETNPNYQPNPIRCITLSIALIYYFRLPTEEDNRQRNDHHTPTREELGSLLSDIIPDFVEIIQLELEKFVNIDNFVIPHGVAINQAVREHLFAIVVSVVTRTPLCIIGAPGMSLFCHRIVLKKKH
;
A
#
# COMPACT_ATOMS: atom_id res chain seq x y z
N MET A 1 30.97 19.91 -2.67
CA MET A 1 29.89 20.82 -2.19
C MET A 1 28.54 20.15 -2.44
N SER A 2 27.55 20.36 -1.58
CA SER A 2 26.21 19.83 -1.79
C SER A 2 25.59 20.39 -3.09
N PRO A 3 24.92 19.58 -3.93
CA PRO A 3 24.35 20.03 -5.21
C PRO A 3 23.42 21.24 -5.08
N ILE A 4 22.63 21.32 -4.01
CA ILE A 4 21.70 22.43 -3.79
C ILE A 4 22.41 23.77 -3.52
N VAL A 5 23.57 23.73 -2.85
CA VAL A 5 24.38 24.93 -2.57
C VAL A 5 25.00 25.48 -3.84
N GLN A 6 25.42 24.59 -4.76
CA GLN A 6 25.93 25.00 -6.06
C GLN A 6 24.82 25.62 -6.91
N LEU A 7 23.63 25.00 -6.92
CA LEU A 7 22.47 25.50 -7.65
C LEU A 7 22.03 26.88 -7.13
N ALA A 8 21.97 27.05 -5.81
CA ALA A 8 21.60 28.32 -5.18
C ALA A 8 22.54 29.46 -5.55
N ARG A 9 23.85 29.19 -5.63
CA ARG A 9 24.84 30.19 -6.06
C ARG A 9 24.74 30.53 -7.54
N ALA A 10 24.40 29.54 -8.39
CA ALA A 10 24.20 29.77 -9.82
C ALA A 10 22.92 30.57 -10.11
N LEU A 11 21.87 30.37 -9.30
CA LEU A 11 20.55 30.99 -9.46
C LEU A 11 20.27 32.01 -8.35
N HIS A 12 21.16 32.99 -8.18
CA HIS A 12 21.09 33.94 -7.06
C HIS A 12 19.82 34.81 -7.01
N SER A 13 19.10 34.93 -8.13
CA SER A 13 17.85 35.71 -8.24
C SER A 13 16.59 34.89 -7.97
N ILE A 14 16.72 33.57 -7.75
CA ILE A 14 15.60 32.64 -7.55
C ILE A 14 15.67 32.10 -6.13
N GLU A 15 14.52 32.08 -5.46
CA GLU A 15 14.36 31.38 -4.18
C GLU A 15 14.15 29.88 -4.41
N LEU A 16 15.05 29.07 -3.85
CA LEU A 16 15.00 27.62 -3.92
C LEU A 16 14.34 27.06 -2.66
N VAL A 17 13.15 26.49 -2.83
CA VAL A 17 12.42 25.84 -1.73
C VAL A 17 12.83 24.37 -1.64
N VAL A 18 13.34 23.98 -0.48
CA VAL A 18 13.68 22.59 -0.15
C VAL A 18 12.68 22.08 0.87
N PHE A 19 11.83 21.15 0.45
CA PHE A 19 10.86 20.49 1.31
C PHE A 19 11.35 19.10 1.74
N PHE A 20 11.38 18.88 3.04
CA PHE A 20 11.67 17.57 3.62
C PHE A 20 10.42 16.91 4.18
N ASP A 21 10.11 15.70 3.71
CA ASP A 21 8.99 14.94 4.25
C ASP A 21 9.43 14.07 5.44
N ALA A 22 8.57 13.97 6.46
CA ALA A 22 8.74 13.14 7.66
C ALA A 22 10.13 13.21 8.35
N ILE A 23 10.69 14.41 8.58
CA ILE A 23 12.08 14.58 9.05
C ILE A 23 12.39 13.90 10.38
N ASN A 24 11.39 13.76 11.25
CA ASN A 24 11.55 13.16 12.56
C ASN A 24 11.58 11.64 12.54
N THR A 25 11.50 11.00 11.36
CA THR A 25 11.86 9.58 11.21
C THR A 25 13.37 9.36 11.10
N SER A 26 14.14 10.43 10.85
CA SER A 26 15.60 10.38 10.76
C SER A 26 16.27 10.61 12.10
N SER A 27 17.36 9.89 12.36
CA SER A 27 18.22 10.10 13.53
C SER A 27 19.08 11.35 13.44
N CYS A 28 19.16 12.02 12.28
CA CYS A 28 20.02 13.20 12.07
C CYS A 28 19.33 14.55 12.32
N LEU A 29 18.40 14.64 13.27
CA LEU A 29 17.69 15.89 13.62
C LEU A 29 18.61 17.07 13.96
N GLY A 30 19.82 16.82 14.46
CA GLY A 30 20.83 17.86 14.68
C GLY A 30 21.27 18.56 13.39
N LEU A 31 21.29 17.84 12.26
CA LEU A 31 21.60 18.43 10.95
C LEU A 31 20.47 19.35 10.49
N PHE A 32 19.21 18.94 10.69
CA PHE A 32 18.06 19.78 10.40
C PHE A 32 18.04 21.04 11.26
N LYS A 33 18.38 20.92 12.55
CA LYS A 33 18.57 22.11 13.40
C LYS A 33 19.61 23.07 12.81
N ALA A 34 20.77 22.56 12.40
CA ALA A 34 21.83 23.38 11.81
C ALA A 34 21.39 24.07 10.51
N MET A 35 20.62 23.38 9.66
CA MET A 35 20.11 23.95 8.41
C MET A 35 19.03 25.01 8.64
N PHE A 36 18.04 24.72 9.51
CA PHE A 36 16.87 25.58 9.73
C PHE A 36 17.18 26.78 10.62
N MET A 37 17.96 26.58 11.69
CA MET A 37 18.24 27.62 12.69
C MET A 37 19.56 28.32 12.42
N ASP A 38 20.64 27.54 12.24
CA ASP A 38 21.99 28.11 12.14
C ASP A 38 22.37 28.50 10.70
N ARG A 39 21.54 28.15 9.71
CA ARG A 39 21.82 28.29 8.27
C ARG A 39 23.19 27.73 7.87
N THR A 40 23.58 26.60 8.45
CA THR A 40 24.84 25.91 8.11
C THR A 40 24.62 24.46 7.70
N LEU A 41 25.50 23.95 6.84
CA LEU A 41 25.58 22.55 6.47
C LEU A 41 27.04 22.11 6.44
N HIS A 42 27.40 21.10 7.23
CA HIS A 42 28.78 20.62 7.40
C HIS A 42 29.80 21.75 7.69
N GLY A 43 29.41 22.72 8.51
CA GLY A 43 30.26 23.86 8.87
C GLY A 43 30.37 24.95 7.80
N THR A 44 29.63 24.85 6.69
CA THR A 44 29.58 25.90 5.66
C THR A 44 28.27 26.66 5.71
N ASN A 45 28.33 27.99 5.57
CA ASN A 45 27.14 28.84 5.52
C ASN A 45 26.33 28.55 4.24
N LEU A 46 25.03 28.40 4.42
CA LEU A 46 24.07 28.18 3.34
C LEU A 46 23.73 29.51 2.68
N PRO A 47 23.59 29.55 1.34
CA PRO A 47 23.10 30.73 0.62
C PRO A 47 21.74 31.21 1.15
N GLU A 48 21.49 32.52 1.10
CA GLU A 48 20.27 33.14 1.62
C GLU A 48 19.03 32.77 0.80
N ASN A 49 19.19 32.55 -0.51
CA ASN A 49 18.12 32.19 -1.43
C ASN A 49 17.69 30.72 -1.33
N ILE A 50 18.05 30.01 -0.27
CA ILE A 50 17.48 28.69 0.04
C ILE A 50 16.48 28.85 1.19
N PHE A 51 15.26 28.38 0.96
CA PHE A 51 14.19 28.32 1.95
C PHE A 51 13.90 26.87 2.30
N PHE A 52 14.08 26.49 3.57
CA PHE A 52 13.79 25.13 4.04
C PHE A 52 12.41 25.05 4.67
N THR A 53 11.67 24.01 4.33
CA THR A 53 10.41 23.64 4.97
C THR A 53 10.36 22.13 5.18
N ALA A 54 9.59 21.67 6.16
CA ALA A 54 9.53 20.25 6.49
C ALA A 54 8.17 19.84 7.02
N ALA A 55 7.80 18.57 6.77
CA ALA A 55 6.74 17.87 7.46
C ALA A 55 7.31 16.97 8.55
N ILE A 56 6.58 16.86 9.66
CA ILE A 56 6.89 15.99 10.79
C ILE A 56 5.70 15.08 11.06
N ASN A 57 5.97 13.83 11.42
CA ASN A 57 4.94 12.91 11.88
C ASN A 57 4.61 13.22 13.36
N PRO A 58 3.35 13.10 13.80
CA PRO A 58 3.01 13.31 15.21
C PRO A 58 3.71 12.27 16.08
N ALA A 59 4.42 12.73 17.12
CA ALA A 59 4.96 11.86 18.16
C ALA A 59 3.85 11.51 19.15
N SER A 60 3.66 10.23 19.43
CA SER A 60 2.74 9.79 20.48
C SER A 60 3.45 9.81 21.83
N THR A 61 2.75 10.36 22.83
CA THR A 61 3.17 10.39 24.22
C THR A 61 2.54 9.27 25.04
N LEU A 62 1.74 8.40 24.43
CA LEU A 62 1.12 7.28 25.12
C LEU A 62 2.20 6.21 25.30
N ALA A 63 2.63 6.01 26.55
CA ALA A 63 3.38 4.83 26.92
C ALA A 63 2.59 3.62 26.41
N SER A 64 3.18 2.86 25.48
CA SER A 64 2.64 1.63 24.93
C SER A 64 2.42 0.65 26.08
N THR A 65 1.26 0.77 26.70
CA THR A 65 0.68 -0.22 27.57
C THR A 65 -0.13 -1.11 26.65
N ASP A 66 0.18 -2.40 26.75
CA ASP A 66 -0.52 -3.54 26.17
C ASP A 66 -0.07 -4.06 24.79
N ASN A 67 0.01 -5.39 24.77
CA ASN A 67 0.43 -6.34 23.74
C ASN A 67 -0.44 -6.28 22.46
N LEU A 68 -0.57 -5.11 21.83
CA LEU A 68 -1.20 -5.01 20.51
C LEU A 68 -0.16 -5.32 19.41
N PRO A 69 -0.44 -6.26 18.49
CA PRO A 69 0.47 -6.58 17.37
C PRO A 69 0.62 -5.43 16.36
N TYR A 70 -0.20 -4.39 16.45
CA TYR A 70 -0.19 -3.21 15.58
C TYR A 70 0.22 -1.98 16.39
N ARG A 71 1.29 -1.30 15.96
CA ARG A 71 1.73 -0.05 16.59
C ARG A 71 0.75 1.06 16.23
N LEU A 72 0.18 1.69 17.25
CA LEU A 72 -0.71 2.82 17.10
C LEU A 72 0.01 4.09 16.60
N ASP A 73 1.36 4.12 16.63
CA ASP A 73 2.14 5.35 16.53
C ASP A 73 3.31 5.27 15.54
N TYR A 74 3.63 6.42 14.92
CA TYR A 74 4.82 6.57 14.09
C TYR A 74 6.09 6.43 14.95
N VAL A 75 7.06 5.65 14.48
CA VAL A 75 8.39 5.62 15.09
C VAL A 75 9.12 6.91 14.70
N VAL A 76 9.20 7.83 15.65
CA VAL A 76 9.80 9.14 15.44
C VAL A 76 10.74 9.50 16.58
N HIS A 77 11.77 10.27 16.24
CA HIS A 77 12.62 10.96 17.19
C HIS A 77 11.92 12.24 17.68
N GLN A 78 12.04 12.53 18.97
CA GLN A 78 11.58 13.80 19.52
C GLN A 78 12.34 14.95 18.86
N LEU A 79 11.63 16.02 18.51
CA LEU A 79 12.25 17.20 17.92
C LEU A 79 13.17 17.87 18.97
N PRO A 80 14.34 18.37 18.56
CA PRO A 80 15.11 19.26 19.40
C PRO A 80 14.26 20.47 19.80
N GLN A 81 14.37 20.91 21.06
CA GLN A 81 13.64 22.07 21.60
C GLN A 81 13.76 23.32 20.70
N ALA A 82 14.92 23.51 20.07
CA ALA A 82 15.16 24.62 19.14
C ALA A 82 14.25 24.64 17.91
N LEU A 83 13.67 23.49 17.52
CA LEU A 83 12.76 23.36 16.37
C LEU A 83 11.28 23.33 16.78
N GLU A 84 10.96 23.26 18.08
CA GLU A 84 9.57 23.19 18.55
C GLU A 84 8.76 24.42 18.14
N GLY A 85 9.37 25.61 18.17
CA GLY A 85 8.73 26.86 17.78
C GLY A 85 8.36 26.97 16.30
N LEU A 86 8.86 26.05 15.45
CA LEU A 86 8.53 25.99 14.03
C LEU A 86 7.33 25.08 13.74
N ARG A 87 6.82 24.37 14.75
CA ARG A 87 5.73 23.40 14.57
C ARG A 87 4.40 24.11 14.37
N VAL A 88 3.74 23.80 13.26
CA VAL A 88 2.34 24.14 13.01
C VAL A 88 1.56 22.84 12.80
N SER A 89 0.47 22.64 13.54
CA SER A 89 -0.36 21.45 13.43
C SER A 89 -1.38 21.60 12.29
N TYR A 90 -1.19 20.86 11.21
CA TYR A 90 -2.22 20.68 10.18
C TYR A 90 -3.18 19.55 10.62
N GLY A 91 -4.49 19.77 10.48
CA GLY A 91 -5.52 18.82 10.91
C GLY A 91 -5.42 17.46 10.21
N ILE A 92 -5.94 16.42 10.86
CA ILE A 92 -6.07 15.07 10.30
C ILE A 92 -7.18 15.09 9.24
N LEU A 93 -7.00 14.40 8.11
CA LEU A 93 -8.07 14.25 7.11
C LEU A 93 -9.30 13.60 7.77
N GLU A 94 -10.44 14.28 7.71
CA GLU A 94 -11.72 13.73 8.19
C GLU A 94 -12.24 12.66 7.21
N SER A 95 -12.99 11.68 7.72
CA SER A 95 -13.54 10.56 6.93
C SER A 95 -14.38 11.02 5.73
N LYS A 96 -15.02 12.20 5.81
CA LYS A 96 -15.76 12.81 4.69
C LYS A 96 -14.83 13.22 3.53
N THR A 97 -13.65 13.74 3.84
CA THR A 97 -12.62 14.10 2.85
C THR A 97 -12.06 12.88 2.15
N LEU A 98 -11.95 11.75 2.85
CA LEU A 98 -11.48 10.49 2.27
C LEU A 98 -12.42 9.97 1.18
N ALA A 99 -13.73 9.99 1.43
CA ALA A 99 -14.73 9.56 0.44
C ALA A 99 -14.72 10.46 -0.81
N ASP A 100 -14.57 11.77 -0.63
CA ASP A 100 -14.46 12.71 -1.76
C ASP A 100 -13.15 12.50 -2.54
N TYR A 101 -12.04 12.26 -1.85
CA TYR A 101 -10.75 11.91 -2.47
C TYR A 101 -10.84 10.63 -3.30
N ILE A 102 -11.43 9.56 -2.76
CA ILE A 102 -11.60 8.29 -3.47
C ILE A 102 -12.49 8.50 -4.72
N ARG A 103 -13.62 9.20 -4.58
CA ARG A 103 -14.51 9.50 -5.72
C ARG A 103 -13.79 10.28 -6.82
N GLN A 104 -13.02 11.31 -6.48
CA GLN A 104 -12.23 12.07 -7.45
C GLN A 104 -11.16 11.20 -8.13
N LYS A 105 -10.47 10.35 -7.36
CA LYS A 105 -9.47 9.42 -7.91
C LYS A 105 -10.09 8.41 -8.88
N ILE A 106 -11.25 7.84 -8.54
CA ILE A 106 -11.98 6.90 -9.41
C ILE A 106 -12.43 7.60 -10.69
N ALA A 107 -12.94 8.83 -10.60
CA ALA A 107 -13.36 9.60 -11.78
C ALA A 107 -12.21 9.88 -12.77
N MET A 108 -10.97 9.98 -12.28
CA MET A 108 -9.77 10.13 -13.10
C MET A 108 -9.15 8.80 -13.54
N PHE A 109 -9.62 7.67 -13.00
CA PHE A 109 -9.03 6.36 -13.24
C PHE A 109 -9.59 5.72 -14.51
N ASN A 110 -8.70 5.49 -15.47
CA ASN A 110 -9.05 4.89 -16.76
C ASN A 110 -8.27 3.60 -17.02
N VAL A 111 -9.00 2.56 -17.42
CA VAL A 111 -8.48 1.26 -17.85
C VAL A 111 -8.36 1.21 -19.37
N ARG A 112 -7.58 0.26 -19.89
CA ARG A 112 -7.41 0.10 -21.34
C ARG A 112 -8.64 -0.55 -21.96
N ALA A 113 -9.11 -0.05 -23.10
CA ALA A 113 -10.21 -0.65 -23.82
C ALA A 113 -9.81 -2.02 -24.39
N SER A 114 -10.72 -3.00 -24.36
CA SER A 114 -10.44 -4.35 -24.87
C SER A 114 -10.22 -4.39 -26.39
N ASN A 115 -10.86 -3.47 -27.12
CA ASN A 115 -10.81 -3.39 -28.58
C ASN A 115 -9.64 -2.54 -29.11
N ASN A 116 -9.06 -1.67 -28.29
CA ASN A 116 -7.91 -0.84 -28.65
C ASN A 116 -7.05 -0.55 -27.42
N LEU A 117 -5.87 -1.18 -27.37
CA LEU A 117 -4.94 -1.09 -26.25
C LEU A 117 -4.35 0.32 -26.03
N GLU A 118 -4.45 1.22 -27.02
CA GLU A 118 -4.04 2.62 -26.93
C GLU A 118 -5.16 3.52 -26.38
N THR A 119 -6.41 3.07 -26.44
CA THR A 119 -7.56 3.83 -25.92
C THR A 119 -7.74 3.54 -24.43
N ARG A 120 -7.92 4.60 -23.64
CA ARG A 120 -8.28 4.50 -22.23
C ARG A 120 -9.74 4.90 -22.04
N MET A 121 -10.45 4.17 -21.19
CA MET A 121 -11.85 4.39 -20.88
C MET A 121 -12.10 4.34 -19.37
N PRO A 122 -13.10 5.07 -18.87
CA PRO A 122 -13.48 4.98 -17.47
C PRO A 122 -14.07 3.59 -17.16
N LEU A 123 -14.01 3.20 -15.89
CA LEU A 123 -14.77 2.06 -15.40
C LEU A 123 -16.28 2.34 -15.55
N GLN A 124 -17.09 1.29 -15.70
CA GLN A 124 -18.54 1.43 -15.67
C GLN A 124 -19.00 1.99 -14.31
N ASN A 125 -20.06 2.80 -14.27
CA ASN A 125 -20.54 3.45 -13.05
C ASN A 125 -20.73 2.48 -11.88
N PHE A 126 -21.35 1.32 -12.14
CA PHE A 126 -21.51 0.28 -11.13
C PHE A 126 -20.16 -0.23 -10.56
N ALA A 127 -19.15 -0.41 -11.40
CA ALA A 127 -17.82 -0.82 -10.95
C ALA A 127 -17.08 0.30 -10.19
N GLN A 128 -17.34 1.56 -10.53
CA GLN A 128 -16.84 2.71 -9.78
C GLN A 128 -17.45 2.76 -8.37
N ASP A 129 -18.76 2.54 -8.27
CA ASP A 129 -19.49 2.52 -7.00
C ASP A 129 -19.01 1.37 -6.11
N LEU A 130 -18.89 0.16 -6.68
CA LEU A 130 -18.32 -1.01 -5.98
C LEU A 130 -16.91 -0.72 -5.46
N LEU A 131 -16.02 -0.23 -6.33
CA LEU A 131 -14.65 0.09 -5.94
C LEU A 131 -14.59 1.11 -4.81
N SER A 132 -15.41 2.18 -4.89
CA SER A 132 -15.46 3.21 -3.86
C SER A 132 -15.93 2.63 -2.52
N GLN A 133 -17.01 1.85 -2.52
CA GLN A 133 -17.57 1.26 -1.31
C GLN A 133 -16.61 0.24 -0.68
N SER A 134 -16.01 -0.64 -1.49
CA SER A 134 -15.05 -1.63 -1.00
C SER A 134 -13.78 -1.02 -0.41
N ILE A 135 -13.23 0.05 -1.01
CA ILE A 135 -12.06 0.74 -0.44
C ILE A 135 -12.44 1.40 0.89
N LEU A 136 -13.58 2.11 0.94
CA LEU A 136 -14.02 2.79 2.16
C LEU A 136 -14.27 1.80 3.30
N ALA A 137 -15.01 0.72 3.04
CA ALA A 137 -15.30 -0.31 4.03
C ALA A 137 -14.02 -1.00 4.53
N ALA A 138 -13.09 -1.34 3.63
CA ALA A 138 -11.83 -1.96 4.02
C ALA A 138 -10.93 -1.01 4.83
N GLN A 139 -10.87 0.28 4.47
CA GLN A 139 -10.13 1.28 5.24
C GLN A 139 -10.73 1.49 6.61
N GLU A 140 -12.04 1.73 6.69
CA GLU A 140 -12.75 1.95 7.96
C GLU A 140 -12.62 0.73 8.89
N PHE A 141 -12.71 -0.48 8.34
CA PHE A 141 -12.47 -1.71 9.09
C PHE A 141 -11.05 -1.74 9.69
N CYS A 142 -10.02 -1.47 8.86
CA CYS A 142 -8.64 -1.48 9.33
C CYS A 142 -8.35 -0.34 10.32
N GLU A 143 -8.85 0.87 10.10
CA GLU A 143 -8.67 2.00 11.01
C GLU A 143 -9.31 1.73 12.38
N THR A 144 -10.52 1.16 12.37
CA THR A 144 -11.29 0.89 13.59
C THR A 144 -10.69 -0.28 14.38
N ARG A 145 -10.26 -1.34 13.70
CA ARG A 145 -9.84 -2.60 14.34
C ARG A 145 -8.33 -2.71 14.56
N LEU A 146 -7.52 -2.04 13.73
CA LEU A 146 -6.04 -2.07 13.78
C LEU A 146 -5.43 -0.72 14.17
N GLY A 147 -6.23 0.36 14.18
CA GLY A 147 -5.80 1.72 14.49
C GLY A 147 -5.59 2.60 13.26
N LYS A 148 -5.76 3.91 13.45
CA LYS A 148 -5.80 4.94 12.39
C LYS A 148 -4.55 5.02 11.51
N ASN A 149 -3.38 4.62 12.01
CA ASN A 149 -2.13 4.68 11.26
C ASN A 149 -1.85 3.41 10.43
N THR A 150 -2.76 2.43 10.46
CA THR A 150 -2.56 1.15 9.75
C THR A 150 -2.79 1.27 8.25
N VAL A 151 -3.63 2.22 7.82
CA VAL A 151 -3.95 2.43 6.41
C VAL A 151 -3.50 3.79 5.91
N SER A 152 -3.23 3.89 4.61
CA SER A 152 -2.75 5.13 4.00
C SER A 152 -3.27 5.34 2.59
N GLN A 153 -3.18 6.58 2.11
CA GLN A 153 -3.49 6.91 0.71
C GLN A 153 -2.61 6.13 -0.30
N ARG A 154 -1.44 5.63 0.12
CA ARG A 154 -0.59 4.79 -0.73
C ARG A 154 -1.24 3.44 -1.05
N GLU A 155 -2.01 2.87 -0.13
CA GLU A 155 -2.73 1.61 -0.35
C GLU A 155 -3.87 1.80 -1.35
N ILE A 156 -4.60 2.92 -1.24
CA ILE A 156 -5.60 3.33 -2.24
C ILE A 156 -4.97 3.41 -3.63
N GLN A 157 -3.81 4.07 -3.75
CA GLN A 157 -3.09 4.14 -5.02
C GLN A 157 -2.64 2.77 -5.54
N ARG A 158 -2.25 1.86 -4.64
CA ARG A 158 -1.91 0.48 -5.01
C ARG A 158 -3.11 -0.30 -5.52
N CYS A 159 -4.31 -0.11 -4.96
CA CYS A 159 -5.54 -0.71 -5.50
C CYS A 159 -5.72 -0.37 -6.98
N PHE A 160 -5.60 0.92 -7.36
CA PHE A 160 -5.72 1.33 -8.76
C PHE A 160 -4.67 0.70 -9.68
N ASN A 161 -3.42 0.62 -9.21
CA ASN A 161 -2.34 -0.02 -9.97
C ASN A 161 -2.60 -1.51 -10.18
N LEU A 162 -3.12 -2.20 -9.15
CA LEU A 162 -3.49 -3.61 -9.22
C LEU A 162 -4.69 -3.85 -10.12
N ILE A 163 -5.70 -2.98 -10.10
CA ILE A 163 -6.83 -3.08 -11.03
C ILE A 163 -6.33 -2.99 -12.46
N GLU A 164 -5.46 -2.02 -12.78
CA GLU A 164 -4.87 -1.91 -14.12
C GLU A 164 -4.04 -3.16 -14.49
N PHE A 165 -3.34 -3.75 -13.54
CA PHE A 165 -2.60 -5.00 -13.74
C PHE A 165 -3.54 -6.18 -14.05
N PHE A 166 -4.54 -6.43 -13.20
CA PHE A 166 -5.49 -7.53 -13.39
C PHE A 166 -6.37 -7.34 -14.62
N TRP A 167 -6.60 -6.09 -15.03
CA TRP A 167 -7.29 -5.75 -16.27
C TRP A 167 -6.52 -6.23 -17.52
N LYS A 168 -5.19 -6.20 -17.46
CA LYS A 168 -4.28 -6.65 -18.54
C LYS A 168 -4.01 -8.15 -18.46
N MET A 169 -4.14 -8.75 -17.28
CA MET A 169 -3.89 -10.17 -17.09
C MET A 169 -4.90 -11.00 -17.90
N ARG A 170 -4.40 -12.01 -18.59
CA ARG A 170 -5.15 -13.01 -19.34
C ARG A 170 -4.67 -14.37 -18.89
N TYR A 171 -5.56 -15.33 -18.77
CA TYR A 171 -5.16 -16.71 -18.55
C TYR A 171 -4.81 -17.37 -19.89
N ASP A 172 -3.76 -18.20 -19.89
CA ASP A 172 -3.34 -18.96 -21.07
C ASP A 172 -4.53 -19.82 -21.53
N GLY A 173 -5.08 -19.52 -22.72
CA GLY A 173 -6.31 -20.13 -23.24
C GLY A 173 -7.41 -19.12 -23.61
N GLU A 174 -7.36 -17.89 -23.10
CA GLU A 174 -8.25 -16.80 -23.52
C GLU A 174 -7.77 -16.19 -24.85
N THR A 175 -7.95 -16.93 -25.95
CA THR A 175 -7.66 -16.46 -27.33
C THR A 175 -8.80 -15.65 -27.94
N ASN A 176 -9.89 -15.43 -27.19
CA ASN A 176 -11.04 -14.69 -27.70
C ASN A 176 -10.68 -13.21 -27.89
N PRO A 177 -10.64 -12.70 -29.13
CA PRO A 177 -10.35 -11.29 -29.40
C PRO A 177 -11.39 -10.34 -28.79
N ASN A 178 -12.57 -10.85 -28.43
CA ASN A 178 -13.65 -10.10 -27.76
C ASN A 178 -13.63 -10.24 -26.23
N TYR A 179 -12.58 -10.81 -25.63
CA TYR A 179 -12.50 -10.93 -24.19
C TYR A 179 -12.58 -9.55 -23.52
N GLN A 180 -13.56 -9.39 -22.62
CA GLN A 180 -13.68 -8.21 -21.78
C GLN A 180 -13.26 -8.56 -20.35
N PRO A 181 -12.27 -7.84 -19.78
CA PRO A 181 -11.92 -8.01 -18.38
C PRO A 181 -13.15 -7.80 -17.49
N ASN A 182 -13.37 -8.73 -16.57
CA ASN A 182 -14.43 -8.57 -15.58
C ASN A 182 -13.99 -7.53 -14.53
N PRO A 183 -14.69 -6.38 -14.40
CA PRO A 183 -14.32 -5.33 -13.45
C PRO A 183 -14.43 -5.80 -12.00
N ILE A 184 -15.45 -6.60 -11.66
CA ILE A 184 -15.66 -7.13 -10.30
C ILE A 184 -14.46 -7.96 -9.90
N ARG A 185 -14.04 -8.90 -10.77
CA ARG A 185 -12.83 -9.71 -10.56
C ARG A 185 -11.58 -8.86 -10.29
N CYS A 186 -11.35 -7.82 -11.11
CA CYS A 186 -10.17 -6.97 -10.97
C CYS A 186 -10.18 -6.19 -9.64
N ILE A 187 -11.35 -5.70 -9.23
CA ILE A 187 -11.55 -5.01 -7.96
C ILE A 187 -11.34 -5.98 -6.80
N THR A 188 -11.99 -7.15 -6.82
CA THR A 188 -11.89 -8.19 -5.80
C THR A 188 -10.44 -8.58 -5.53
N LEU A 189 -9.67 -8.93 -6.57
CA LEU A 189 -8.27 -9.34 -6.42
C LEU A 189 -7.38 -8.20 -5.89
N SER A 190 -7.69 -6.96 -6.26
CA SER A 190 -6.94 -5.78 -5.80
C SER A 190 -7.19 -5.51 -4.31
N ILE A 191 -8.46 -5.54 -3.88
CA ILE A 191 -8.83 -5.41 -2.47
C ILE A 191 -8.29 -6.59 -1.66
N ALA A 192 -8.33 -7.80 -2.23
CA ALA A 192 -7.82 -8.98 -1.58
C ALA A 192 -6.33 -8.87 -1.24
N LEU A 193 -5.52 -8.43 -2.21
CA LEU A 193 -4.08 -8.29 -2.02
C LEU A 193 -3.70 -7.16 -1.05
N ILE A 194 -4.48 -6.07 -1.02
CA ILE A 194 -4.16 -4.88 -0.23
C ILE A 194 -4.69 -4.94 1.20
N TYR A 195 -5.85 -5.56 1.43
CA TYR A 195 -6.50 -5.57 2.74
C TYR A 195 -6.72 -6.99 3.26
N TYR A 196 -7.27 -7.89 2.46
CA TYR A 196 -7.70 -9.22 2.93
C TYR A 196 -6.55 -10.15 3.30
N PHE A 197 -5.56 -10.37 2.41
CA PHE A 197 -4.44 -11.29 2.67
C PHE A 197 -3.46 -10.81 3.75
N ARG A 198 -3.60 -9.56 4.21
CA ARG A 198 -2.79 -9.03 5.31
C ARG A 198 -3.33 -9.44 6.68
N LEU A 199 -4.62 -9.76 6.74
CA LEU A 199 -5.27 -10.15 7.98
C LEU A 199 -5.04 -11.64 8.23
N PRO A 200 -4.84 -12.03 9.49
CA PRO A 200 -4.73 -13.44 9.84
C PRO A 200 -6.06 -14.17 9.67
N THR A 201 -5.97 -15.48 9.54
CA THR A 201 -7.15 -16.35 9.59
C THR A 201 -7.65 -16.50 11.03
N GLU A 202 -8.92 -16.85 11.20
CA GLU A 202 -9.44 -17.34 12.49
C GLU A 202 -8.61 -18.50 13.05
N GLU A 203 -8.08 -19.37 12.20
CA GLU A 203 -7.22 -20.47 12.62
C GLU A 203 -5.87 -19.97 13.18
N ASP A 204 -5.22 -19.02 12.51
CA ASP A 204 -3.96 -18.41 12.97
C ASP A 204 -4.15 -17.71 14.32
N ASN A 205 -5.30 -17.07 14.52
CA ASN A 205 -5.66 -16.42 15.76
C ASN A 205 -5.85 -17.46 16.89
N ARG A 206 -6.58 -18.55 16.62
CA ARG A 206 -6.72 -19.66 17.58
C ARG A 206 -5.38 -20.29 17.95
N GLN A 207 -4.51 -20.54 16.96
CA GLN A 207 -3.18 -21.11 17.19
C GLN A 207 -2.28 -20.19 18.03
N ARG A 208 -2.44 -18.87 17.90
CA ARG A 208 -1.70 -17.86 18.67
C ARG A 208 -2.37 -17.46 19.99
N ASN A 209 -3.54 -18.04 20.30
CA ASN A 209 -4.39 -17.64 21.41
C ASN A 209 -4.71 -16.12 21.41
N ASP A 210 -4.76 -15.51 20.23
CA ASP A 210 -5.03 -14.09 20.01
C ASP A 210 -6.49 -13.90 19.57
N HIS A 211 -7.30 -13.34 20.45
CA HIS A 211 -8.73 -13.10 20.22
C HIS A 211 -9.05 -11.63 19.89
N HIS A 212 -8.03 -10.76 19.85
CA HIS A 212 -8.23 -9.31 19.67
C HIS A 212 -7.94 -8.86 18.24
N THR A 213 -7.00 -9.53 17.56
CA THR A 213 -6.66 -9.18 16.18
C THR A 213 -7.84 -9.50 15.24
N PRO A 214 -8.31 -8.55 14.42
CA PRO A 214 -9.36 -8.81 13.45
C PRO A 214 -8.92 -9.84 12.40
N THR A 215 -9.85 -10.63 11.91
CA THR A 215 -9.58 -11.71 10.96
C THR A 215 -9.92 -11.31 9.54
N ARG A 216 -9.32 -12.00 8.57
CA ARG A 216 -9.71 -11.85 7.18
C ARG A 216 -11.15 -12.31 6.95
N GLU A 217 -11.63 -13.31 7.70
CA GLU A 217 -13.00 -13.80 7.59
C GLU A 217 -14.02 -12.71 7.96
N GLU A 218 -13.76 -11.91 9.01
CA GLU A 218 -14.57 -10.73 9.37
C GLU A 218 -14.61 -9.72 8.21
N LEU A 219 -13.45 -9.37 7.64
CA LEU A 219 -13.38 -8.44 6.50
C LEU A 219 -14.04 -9.04 5.24
N GLY A 220 -13.88 -10.34 5.01
CA GLY A 220 -14.49 -11.06 3.91
C GLY A 220 -16.01 -11.03 3.96
N SER A 221 -16.58 -11.20 5.16
CA SER A 221 -18.03 -11.08 5.38
C SER A 221 -18.51 -9.66 5.04
N LEU A 222 -17.83 -8.63 5.56
CA LEU A 222 -18.17 -7.23 5.30
C LEU A 222 -18.09 -6.90 3.79
N LEU A 223 -17.06 -7.39 3.10
CA LEU A 223 -16.89 -7.13 1.68
C LEU A 223 -17.85 -7.94 0.81
N SER A 224 -18.36 -9.07 1.29
CA SER A 224 -19.35 -9.89 0.57
C SER A 224 -20.72 -9.21 0.47
N ASP A 225 -21.04 -8.30 1.41
CA ASP A 225 -22.25 -7.47 1.33
C ASP A 225 -22.17 -6.43 0.18
N ILE A 226 -20.95 -6.09 -0.25
CA ILE A 226 -20.69 -5.09 -1.30
C ILE A 226 -20.43 -5.80 -2.64
N ILE A 227 -19.54 -6.79 -2.64
CA ILE A 227 -19.16 -7.58 -3.81
C ILE A 227 -19.70 -9.00 -3.60
N PRO A 228 -20.74 -9.42 -4.36
CA PRO A 228 -21.23 -10.78 -4.31
C PRO A 228 -20.09 -11.79 -4.56
N ASP A 229 -20.11 -12.88 -3.80
CA ASP A 229 -19.18 -14.00 -3.93
C ASP A 229 -17.70 -13.58 -3.76
N PHE A 230 -17.42 -12.53 -2.99
CA PHE A 230 -16.06 -11.97 -2.82
C PHE A 230 -15.00 -13.03 -2.53
N VAL A 231 -15.25 -13.90 -1.53
CA VAL A 231 -14.33 -14.96 -1.11
C VAL A 231 -14.22 -16.05 -2.18
N GLU A 232 -15.33 -16.44 -2.80
CA GLU A 232 -15.37 -17.50 -3.81
C GLU A 232 -14.62 -17.08 -5.08
N ILE A 233 -14.79 -15.82 -5.52
CA ILE A 233 -14.03 -15.23 -6.63
C ILE A 233 -12.53 -15.32 -6.34
N ILE A 234 -12.09 -14.98 -5.12
CA ILE A 234 -10.67 -15.07 -4.74
C ILE A 234 -10.19 -16.52 -4.85
N GLN A 235 -10.93 -17.47 -4.28
CA GLN A 235 -10.55 -18.90 -4.30
C GLN A 235 -10.42 -19.42 -5.73
N LEU A 236 -11.44 -19.19 -6.57
CA LEU A 236 -11.44 -19.61 -7.98
C LEU A 236 -10.29 -19.01 -8.77
N GLU A 237 -9.97 -17.74 -8.54
CA GLU A 237 -8.87 -17.05 -9.22
C GLU A 237 -7.50 -17.54 -8.76
N LEU A 238 -7.34 -17.82 -7.47
CA LEU A 238 -6.11 -18.39 -6.93
C LEU A 238 -5.87 -19.81 -7.47
N GLU A 239 -6.91 -20.63 -7.59
CA GLU A 239 -6.82 -21.97 -8.19
C GLU A 239 -6.48 -21.92 -9.67
N LYS A 240 -7.08 -21.00 -10.43
CA LYS A 240 -6.74 -20.78 -11.84
C LYS A 240 -5.32 -20.26 -12.02
N PHE A 241 -4.87 -19.38 -11.14
CA PHE A 241 -3.53 -18.80 -11.22
C PHE A 241 -2.46 -19.82 -10.82
N VAL A 242 -2.59 -20.41 -9.63
CA VAL A 242 -1.63 -21.34 -9.03
C VAL A 242 -2.08 -22.79 -9.28
N ASN A 243 -1.74 -23.29 -10.47
CA ASN A 243 -1.95 -24.67 -10.87
C ASN A 243 -0.65 -25.31 -11.38
N ILE A 244 -0.68 -26.63 -11.62
CA ILE A 244 0.45 -27.44 -12.08
C ILE A 244 0.91 -27.09 -13.51
N ASP A 245 0.06 -26.47 -14.31
CA ASP A 245 0.39 -26.06 -15.69
C ASP A 245 1.19 -24.76 -15.69
N ASN A 246 0.91 -23.86 -14.74
CA ASN A 246 1.55 -22.55 -14.59
C ASN A 246 2.78 -22.59 -13.67
N PHE A 247 2.85 -23.54 -12.74
CA PHE A 247 3.91 -23.63 -11.74
C PHE A 247 4.55 -25.02 -11.69
N VAL A 248 5.89 -25.06 -11.64
CA VAL A 248 6.64 -26.29 -11.35
C VAL A 248 6.67 -26.49 -9.84
N ILE A 249 5.89 -27.45 -9.36
CA ILE A 249 5.68 -27.69 -7.93
C ILE A 249 6.46 -28.94 -7.52
N PRO A 250 7.43 -28.85 -6.58
CA PRO A 250 8.24 -29.98 -6.18
C PRO A 250 7.41 -31.15 -5.64
N HIS A 251 7.88 -32.37 -5.90
CA HIS A 251 7.26 -33.58 -5.34
C HIS A 251 7.23 -33.51 -3.81
N GLY A 252 6.05 -33.73 -3.22
CA GLY A 252 5.83 -33.68 -1.77
C GLY A 252 5.31 -32.35 -1.23
N VAL A 253 5.19 -31.30 -2.05
CA VAL A 253 4.58 -30.03 -1.64
C VAL A 253 3.07 -30.06 -1.92
N ALA A 254 2.26 -29.99 -0.87
CA ALA A 254 0.81 -29.85 -1.00
C ALA A 254 0.45 -28.39 -1.33
N ILE A 255 -0.31 -28.18 -2.41
CA ILE A 255 -0.86 -26.87 -2.78
C ILE A 255 -2.11 -26.63 -1.96
N ASN A 256 -1.93 -26.15 -0.73
CA ASN A 256 -3.03 -25.69 0.10
C ASN A 256 -3.36 -24.21 -0.19
N GLN A 257 -4.41 -23.70 0.43
CA GLN A 257 -4.87 -22.33 0.25
C GLN A 257 -3.79 -21.29 0.58
N ALA A 258 -3.11 -21.44 1.71
CA ALA A 258 -2.04 -20.53 2.12
C ALA A 258 -0.88 -20.48 1.12
N VAL A 259 -0.51 -21.64 0.54
CA VAL A 259 0.50 -21.74 -0.53
C VAL A 259 0.05 -20.96 -1.77
N ARG A 260 -1.21 -21.08 -2.19
CA ARG A 260 -1.73 -20.33 -3.35
C ARG A 260 -1.71 -18.83 -3.11
N GLU A 261 -2.18 -18.39 -1.94
CA GLU A 261 -2.19 -16.99 -1.54
C GLU A 261 -0.79 -16.38 -1.54
N HIS A 262 0.19 -17.07 -0.92
CA HIS A 262 1.57 -16.62 -0.92
C HIS A 262 2.16 -16.54 -2.33
N LEU A 263 2.00 -17.59 -3.14
CA LEU A 263 2.53 -17.58 -4.51
C LEU A 263 1.90 -16.48 -5.36
N PHE A 264 0.58 -16.32 -5.27
CA PHE A 264 -0.12 -15.24 -5.95
C PHE A 264 0.40 -13.87 -5.50
N ALA A 265 0.46 -13.62 -4.20
CA ALA A 265 0.92 -12.34 -3.66
C ALA A 265 2.36 -12.02 -4.07
N ILE A 266 3.26 -13.01 -4.05
CA ILE A 266 4.66 -12.83 -4.46
C ILE A 266 4.74 -12.51 -5.95
N VAL A 267 4.09 -13.29 -6.82
CA VAL A 267 4.18 -13.10 -8.26
C VAL A 267 3.60 -11.75 -8.67
N VAL A 268 2.41 -11.40 -8.16
CA VAL A 268 1.79 -10.10 -8.45
C VAL A 268 2.66 -8.95 -7.94
N SER A 269 3.20 -9.07 -6.73
CA SER A 269 4.10 -8.06 -6.15
C SER A 269 5.39 -7.88 -6.96
N VAL A 270 6.00 -8.96 -7.43
CA VAL A 270 7.19 -8.92 -8.29
C VAL A 270 6.89 -8.23 -9.62
N VAL A 271 5.79 -8.59 -10.28
CA VAL A 271 5.42 -8.03 -11.60
C VAL A 271 5.03 -6.55 -11.49
N THR A 272 4.31 -6.18 -10.44
CA THR A 272 3.90 -4.79 -10.19
C THR A 272 5.00 -3.94 -9.55
N ARG A 273 6.12 -4.55 -9.15
CA ARG A 273 7.17 -3.93 -8.33
C ARG A 273 6.63 -3.32 -7.03
N THR A 274 5.61 -3.96 -6.45
CA THR A 274 5.06 -3.58 -5.15
C THR A 274 5.86 -4.30 -4.07
N PRO A 275 6.45 -3.59 -3.09
CA PRO A 275 7.12 -4.23 -1.96
C PRO A 275 6.14 -5.08 -1.16
N LEU A 276 6.50 -6.33 -0.89
CA LEU A 276 5.74 -7.29 -0.08
C LEU A 276 6.63 -7.85 1.03
N CYS A 277 6.11 -7.84 2.25
CA CYS A 277 6.71 -8.51 3.39
C CYS A 277 5.80 -9.66 3.80
N ILE A 278 6.31 -10.89 3.78
CA ILE A 278 5.58 -12.08 4.26
C ILE A 278 6.23 -12.49 5.58
N ILE A 279 5.43 -12.58 6.63
CA ILE A 279 5.87 -13.00 7.97
C ILE A 279 5.20 -14.33 8.27
N GLY A 280 5.97 -15.31 8.75
CA GLY A 280 5.47 -16.61 9.16
C GLY A 280 6.35 -17.20 10.25
N ALA A 281 5.78 -18.04 11.10
CA ALA A 281 6.55 -18.78 12.09
C ALA A 281 7.52 -19.76 11.38
N PRO A 282 8.71 -20.03 11.95
CA PRO A 282 9.63 -21.01 11.38
C PRO A 282 8.93 -22.38 11.26
N GLY A 283 8.85 -22.91 10.03
CA GLY A 283 8.15 -24.17 9.73
C GLY A 283 6.73 -24.02 9.18
N MET A 284 6.13 -22.83 9.25
CA MET A 284 4.97 -22.47 8.43
C MET A 284 5.45 -22.23 7.00
N SER A 285 4.60 -22.49 6.00
CA SER A 285 4.85 -22.50 4.55
C SER A 285 5.35 -21.18 3.91
N LEU A 286 6.32 -20.52 4.55
CA LEU A 286 7.17 -19.50 3.97
C LEU A 286 8.04 -20.18 2.92
N PHE A 287 7.65 -19.99 1.66
CA PHE A 287 8.35 -20.55 0.51
C PHE A 287 9.83 -20.10 0.51
N CYS A 288 10.72 -21.02 0.87
CA CYS A 288 12.17 -20.88 0.66
C CYS A 288 12.56 -21.52 -0.68
N HIS A 289 11.93 -21.10 -1.78
CA HIS A 289 12.26 -21.59 -3.11
C HIS A 289 12.47 -20.46 -4.11
N ARG A 290 13.41 -20.69 -5.04
CA ARG A 290 13.80 -19.77 -6.09
C ARG A 290 12.68 -19.66 -7.12
N ILE A 291 11.92 -18.57 -7.12
CA ILE A 291 10.92 -18.28 -8.15
C ILE A 291 11.66 -17.76 -9.39
N VAL A 292 11.63 -18.53 -10.48
CA VAL A 292 12.18 -18.13 -11.79
C VAL A 292 11.02 -17.76 -12.71
N LEU A 293 10.79 -16.46 -12.90
CA LEU A 293 9.79 -15.97 -13.85
C LEU A 293 10.39 -15.94 -15.26
N LYS A 294 9.91 -16.79 -16.15
CA LYS A 294 10.29 -16.76 -17.57
C LYS A 294 9.42 -15.75 -18.30
N LYS A 295 10.01 -14.65 -18.76
CA LYS A 295 9.31 -13.67 -19.60
C LYS A 295 9.07 -14.32 -20.97
N LYS A 296 7.82 -14.57 -21.36
CA LYS A 296 7.49 -14.83 -22.78
C LYS A 296 7.74 -13.51 -23.51
N HIS A 297 8.59 -13.55 -24.55
CA HIS A 297 8.86 -12.42 -25.44
C HIS A 297 7.66 -12.14 -26.32
#